data_AF-A0A4R0PD09-F1
#
_entry.id   AF-A0A4R0PD09-F1
#
_cell.length_a   1.000
_cell.length_b   1.000
_cell.length_c   1.000
_cell.angle_alpha   90.00
_cell.angle_beta   90.00
_cell.angle_gamma   90.00
#
_symmetry.space_group_name_H-M   'P 1'
#
loop_
_entity.id
_entity.type
_entity.pdbx_description
1 polymer ?
#
loop_
_entity_poly.entity_id
_entity_poly.type
_entity_poly.pdbx_seq_one_letter_code
_entity_poly.pdbx_strand_id
1 'polypeptide(L)' 'MNWQRIGAHDYAVPGIGRVYRHDGGPQDGKWFWSCLLYNPPGSGVATHGVAPARDQAMAAVRRAHDALQPAGGEMPQRN' A
#
# COMPACT_ATOMS: atom_id res chain seq x y z
N MET A 1 -3.29 -9.72 -5.97
CA MET A 1 -3.90 -8.62 -5.19
C MET A 1 -5.15 -8.18 -5.91
N ASN A 2 -6.29 -8.09 -5.20
CA ASN A 2 -7.55 -7.64 -5.77
C ASN A 2 -7.77 -6.17 -5.42
N TRP A 3 -7.62 -5.26 -6.38
CA TRP A 3 -7.77 -3.82 -6.16
C TRP A 3 -9.24 -3.41 -6.23
N GLN A 4 -9.71 -2.74 -5.19
CA GLN A 4 -11.03 -2.12 -5.14
C GLN A 4 -10.89 -0.62 -5.34
N ARG A 5 -11.62 -0.07 -6.30
CA ARG A 5 -11.74 1.38 -6.46
C ARG A 5 -12.73 1.90 -5.41
N ILE A 6 -12.27 2.79 -4.54
CA ILE A 6 -13.07 3.40 -3.46
C ILE A 6 -13.33 4.89 -3.68
N GLY A 7 -12.72 5.49 -4.71
CA GLY A 7 -12.94 6.87 -5.13
C GLY A 7 -12.48 7.12 -6.57
N ALA A 8 -12.60 8.36 -7.05
CA ALA A 8 -12.28 8.71 -8.44
C ALA A 8 -10.84 8.31 -8.83
N HIS A 9 -9.87 8.62 -7.97
CA HIS A 9 -8.48 8.22 -8.14
C HIS A 9 -7.94 7.53 -6.88
N ASP A 10 -8.76 6.70 -6.23
CA ASP A 10 -8.43 6.06 -4.96
C ASP A 10 -8.77 4.57 -5.00
N TYR A 11 -7.78 3.75 -4.68
CA TYR A 11 -7.77 2.31 -4.81
C TYR A 11 -7.23 1.69 -3.54
N ALA A 12 -7.87 0.63 -3.05
CA ALA A 12 -7.41 -0.09 -1.89
C ALA A 12 -7.42 -1.60 -2.14
N VAL A 13 -6.52 -2.29 -1.46
CA VAL A 13 -6.62 -3.72 -1.23
C VAL A 13 -6.83 -3.90 0.28
N PRO A 14 -8.00 -4.37 0.73
CA PRO A 14 -8.31 -4.51 2.15
C PRO A 14 -7.20 -5.25 2.91
N GLY A 15 -6.73 -4.66 4.00
CA GLY A 15 -5.66 -5.22 4.83
C GLY A 15 -4.25 -5.20 4.23
N ILE A 16 -4.07 -4.68 3.01
CA ILE A 16 -2.79 -4.71 2.30
C ILE A 16 -2.27 -3.30 1.99
N GLY A 17 -3.10 -2.41 1.43
CA GLY A 17 -2.59 -1.11 0.99
C GLY A 17 -3.61 -0.20 0.32
N ARG A 18 -3.22 1.04 0.10
CA ARG A 18 -4.00 2.08 -0.58
C ARG A 18 -3.12 2.83 -1.58
N VAL A 19 -3.70 3.21 -2.70
CA VAL A 19 -3.10 4.02 -3.76
C VAL A 19 -4.08 5.13 -4.11
N TYR A 20 -3.66 6.38 -4.01
CA TYR A 20 -4.51 7.52 -4.32
C TYR A 20 -3.74 8.63 -5.03
N ARG A 21 -4.47 9.45 -5.81
CA ARG A 21 -3.91 10.63 -6.46
C ARG A 21 -4.41 11.90 -5.77
N HIS A 22 -3.54 12.88 -5.60
CA HIS A 22 -3.99 14.24 -5.29
C HIS A 22 -4.30 14.99 -6.59
N ASP A 23 -5.48 15.62 -6.63
CA ASP A 23 -5.95 16.42 -7.76
C ASP A 23 -5.96 17.92 -7.40
N GLY A 24 -4.87 18.40 -6.79
CA GLY A 24 -4.73 19.80 -6.39
C GLY A 24 -3.49 20.11 -5.54
N GLY A 25 -3.11 21.39 -5.55
CA GLY A 25 -1.95 21.90 -4.80
C GLY A 25 -0.59 21.44 -5.33
N PRO A 26 0.50 21.61 -4.56
CA PRO A 26 1.86 21.25 -4.99
C PRO A 26 2.10 19.76 -5.24
N GLN A 27 1.11 18.92 -4.91
CA GLN A 27 1.15 17.46 -5.04
C GLN A 27 0.24 16.95 -6.16
N ASP A 28 -0.37 17.85 -6.94
CA ASP A 28 -1.22 17.50 -8.08
C ASP A 28 -0.49 16.57 -9.06
N GLY A 29 -1.22 15.59 -9.59
CA GLY A 29 -0.72 14.62 -10.57
C GLY A 29 0.07 13.45 -9.98
N LYS A 30 0.47 13.52 -8.69
CA LYS A 30 1.30 12.48 -8.06
C LYS A 30 0.44 11.37 -7.47
N TRP A 31 0.92 10.13 -7.60
CA TRP A 31 0.29 8.95 -7.03
C TRP A 31 0.98 8.56 -5.74
N PHE A 32 0.22 8.62 -4.66
CA PHE A 32 0.65 8.22 -3.33
C PHE A 32 0.26 6.78 -3.08
N TRP A 33 1.09 6.07 -2.35
CA TRP A 33 0.83 4.69 -1.98
C TRP A 33 1.26 4.39 -0.56
N SER A 34 0.53 3.49 0.09
CA SER A 34 0.82 3.01 1.44
C SER A 34 0.62 1.50 1.49
N CYS A 35 1.57 0.79 2.08
CA CYS A 35 1.48 -0.62 2.42
C CYS A 35 1.18 -0.76 3.92
N LEU A 36 0.23 -1.62 4.29
CA LEU A 36 -0.21 -1.83 5.66
C LEU A 36 0.53 -3.02 6.29
N LEU A 37 0.73 -2.98 7.61
CA LEU A 37 1.28 -4.11 8.37
C LEU A 37 0.26 -5.26 8.43
N TYR A 38 0.76 -6.49 8.26
CA TYR A 38 -0.04 -7.70 8.36
C TYR A 38 -0.25 -8.07 9.83
N ASN A 39 -1.40 -7.64 10.37
CA ASN A 39 -1.96 -8.06 11.66
C ASN A 39 -1.29 -7.48 12.95
N PRO A 40 -2.07 -7.08 13.99
CA PRO A 40 -3.53 -7.08 14.06
C PRO A 40 -4.14 -6.18 12.98
N PRO A 41 -5.37 -6.47 12.52
CA PRO A 41 -5.92 -5.83 11.34
C PRO A 41 -6.13 -4.34 11.63
N GLY A 42 -5.33 -3.50 10.99
CA GLY A 42 -5.36 -2.05 11.18
C GLY A 42 -4.57 -1.63 12.42
N SER A 43 -3.38 -1.06 12.24
CA SER A 43 -3.23 0.36 12.60
C SER A 43 -1.93 1.00 12.09
N GLY A 44 -1.12 0.29 11.31
CA GLY A 44 0.20 0.78 10.89
C GLY A 44 0.41 0.80 9.38
N VAL A 45 0.89 1.93 8.86
CA VAL A 45 1.54 1.99 7.55
C VAL A 45 2.95 1.43 7.73
N ALA A 46 3.24 0.29 7.12
CA ALA A 46 4.56 -0.32 7.13
C ALA A 46 5.57 0.50 6.32
N THR A 47 5.12 0.99 5.17
CA THR A 47 5.90 1.84 4.28
C THR A 47 4.96 2.58 3.32
N HIS A 48 5.42 3.71 2.80
CA HIS A 48 4.67 4.55 1.89
C HIS A 48 5.61 5.27 0.92
N GLY A 49 5.06 5.82 -0.15
CA GLY A 49 5.83 6.58 -1.10
C GLY A 49 4.98 7.28 -2.14
N VAL A 50 5.68 7.82 -3.14
CA VAL A 50 5.10 8.55 -4.26
C VAL A 50 5.62 7.96 -5.56
N ALA A 51 4.76 7.86 -6.56
CA ALA A 51 5.10 7.48 -7.91
C ALA A 51 4.48 8.46 -8.93
N PRO A 52 5.11 8.65 -10.10
CA PRO A 52 4.54 9.49 -11.16
C PRO A 52 3.33 8.86 -11.85
N ALA A 53 3.08 7.55 -11.70
CA ALA A 53 1.98 6.85 -12.35
C ALA A 53 1.28 5.86 -11.41
N ARG A 54 -0.04 5.66 -11.62
CA ARG A 54 -0.88 4.73 -10.85
C ARG A 54 -0.27 3.32 -10.79
N ASP A 55 0.10 2.78 -11.95
CA ASP A 55 0.54 1.39 -12.05
C ASP A 55 1.88 1.19 -11.34
N GLN A 56 2.74 2.22 -11.32
CA GLN A 56 3.99 2.21 -10.54
C GLN A 56 3.73 2.25 -9.04
N ALA A 57 2.75 3.05 -8.59
CA ALA A 57 2.32 3.07 -7.19
C ALA A 57 1.75 1.70 -6.76
N MET A 58 0.91 1.08 -7.58
CA MET A 58 0.37 -0.27 -7.32
C MET A 58 1.48 -1.34 -7.28
N ALA A 59 2.44 -1.27 -8.20
CA ALA A 59 3.60 -2.17 -8.20
C ALA A 59 4.51 -1.94 -6.98
N ALA A 60 4.62 -0.70 -6.49
CA ALA A 60 5.35 -0.40 -5.27
C ALA A 60 4.68 -1.01 -4.03
N VAL A 61 3.35 -0.91 -3.90
CA VAL A 61 2.59 -1.60 -2.83
C VAL A 61 2.82 -3.10 -2.91
N ARG A 62 2.78 -3.69 -4.12
CA ARG A 62 3.01 -5.12 -4.29
C ARG A 62 4.40 -5.53 -3.81
N ARG A 63 5.45 -4.82 -4.23
CA ARG A 63 6.82 -5.09 -3.80
C ARG A 63 7.02 -4.90 -2.30
N ALA A 64 6.45 -3.84 -1.73
CA ALA A 64 6.49 -3.58 -0.30
C ALA A 64 5.82 -4.70 0.49
N HIS A 65 4.64 -5.13 0.07
CA HIS A 65 3.92 -6.23 0.70
C HIS A 65 4.70 -7.56 0.57
N ASP A 66 5.22 -7.88 -0.61
CA ASP A 66 5.97 -9.12 -0.83
C ASP A 66 7.28 -9.13 0.00
N ALA A 67 7.89 -7.96 0.25
CA ALA A 67 9.05 -7.84 1.14
C ALA A 67 8.70 -7.96 2.63
N LEU A 68 7.45 -7.66 3.01
CA LEU A 68 6.95 -7.83 4.38
C LEU A 68 6.48 -9.26 4.66
N GLN A 69 6.13 -10.02 3.63
CA GLN A 69 5.87 -11.44 3.80
C GLN A 69 7.21 -12.11 4.13
N PRO A 70 7.34 -12.78 5.30
CA PRO A 70 8.54 -13.54 5.58
C PRO A 70 8.74 -14.55 4.44
N ALA A 71 9.98 -14.73 3.99
CA ALA A 71 10.35 -15.78 3.06
C ALA A 71 10.13 -17.15 3.74
N GLY A 72 8.88 -17.64 3.79
CA GLY A 72 8.55 -19.02 4.09
C GLY A 72 8.74 -19.54 5.52
N GLY A 73 8.80 -18.75 6.58
CA GLY A 73 8.94 -19.32 7.93
C GLY A 73 8.64 -18.35 9.07
N GLU A 74 7.76 -18.81 9.97
CA GLU A 74 7.60 -18.43 11.38
C GLU A 74 7.86 -16.95 11.75
N MET A 75 6.76 -16.22 11.97
CA MET A 75 6.83 -15.09 12.91
C MET A 75 7.15 -15.66 14.30
N PRO A 76 8.20 -15.22 15.01
CA PRO A 76 8.43 -15.65 16.37
C PRO A 76 7.24 -15.20 17.22
N GLN A 77 6.43 -16.14 17.69
CA GLN A 77 5.51 -15.90 18.79
C GLN A 77 6.35 -15.38 19.96
N ARG A 78 6.20 -14.09 20.26
CA ARG A 78 6.72 -13.54 21.51
C ARG A 78 5.92 -14.17 22.65
N ASN A 79 6.60 -15.03 23.42
CA ASN A 79 6.17 -15.50 24.74
C ASN A 79 5.98 -14.32 25.70
#